data_AF-A0AAD1SAM9-F1
#
_entry.id   AF-A0AAD1SAM9-F1
#
_cell.length_a   1.000
_cell.length_b   1.000
_cell.length_c   1.000
_cell.angle_alpha   90.00
_cell.angle_beta   90.00
_cell.angle_gamma   90.00
#
_symmetry.space_group_name_H-M   'P 1'
#
loop_
_entity.id
_entity.type
_entity.pdbx_description
1 polymer ?
#
loop_
_entity_poly.entity_id
_entity_poly.type
_entity_poly.pdbx_seq_one_letter_code
_entity_poly.pdbx_strand_id
1 'polypeptide(L)'
;MELKVGDFGLAARLEPLEQRRRTICGTPNYLSPEVLNKQGHGCESDIWALGCVMYTMLLGRPPFETTNLKETYRCIREARYSLPSSLMSSAKHLIASMLSRNPEDRPSLEEIIQHDFFSQGFTPDRLSSSCCHTAPDFHLSSPAKSFFKKAAAALFGGKKEKAKYLDNHNKLPKEDEEIYKLRQDLKKTSISHQPQNPRTDEDSKTVSKSSVLEKSDKQQMGDMIRMIVRGTLGSCSSSSECLEDSTMGSVADTVARVLRGCLENMPDSDCIPKEDISTSFHWVTKWVDYSNKYGFGYQLSDHTVGVLFNNGAHMSLLPDKKTVHYYAELGQCSIFPTTEAPEQFISQVTILKYFSHYMEENLMDGGDLPSVTDVCRQRLYLLQWLKSDKALLMLFNDGTFQVNFYHDHTKIIIANQSDEYLLTYINEDRMSTTFRLSTLLLSGGSNDLKNRMEYALNMLLQRCN
;
A
#
# COMPACT_ATOMS: atom_id res chain seq x y z
N MET A 1 3.23 10.77 -32.20
CA MET A 1 2.90 9.69 -31.26
C MET A 1 1.47 9.29 -31.56
N GLU A 2 1.19 8.02 -31.80
CA GLU A 2 -0.19 7.55 -31.82
C GLU A 2 -0.61 7.32 -30.36
N LEU A 3 -1.47 8.19 -29.84
CA LEU A 3 -1.97 8.07 -28.47
C LEU A 3 -2.97 6.90 -28.42
N LYS A 4 -2.62 5.86 -27.66
CA LYS A 4 -3.54 4.76 -27.35
C LYS A 4 -4.04 4.98 -25.93
N VAL A 5 -5.35 5.15 -25.78
CA VAL A 5 -6.02 5.29 -24.48
C VAL A 5 -6.64 3.95 -24.11
N GLY A 6 -6.54 3.57 -22.85
CA GLY A 6 -7.12 2.34 -22.30
C GLY A 6 -7.75 2.59 -20.94
N ASP A 7 -8.22 1.52 -20.29
CA ASP A 7 -8.86 1.54 -18.97
C ASP A 7 -10.11 2.45 -18.88
N PHE A 8 -11.12 2.09 -19.68
CA PHE A 8 -12.42 2.75 -19.70
C PHE A 8 -13.37 2.24 -18.60
N GLY A 9 -12.85 1.61 -17.53
CA GLY A 9 -13.67 0.92 -16.51
C GLY A 9 -14.68 1.82 -15.77
N LEU A 10 -14.45 3.13 -15.76
CA LEU A 10 -15.37 4.14 -15.22
C LEU A 10 -15.88 5.14 -16.27
N ALA A 11 -15.52 4.94 -17.54
CA ALA A 11 -15.95 5.83 -18.61
C ALA A 11 -17.44 5.67 -18.88
N ALA A 12 -18.12 6.79 -19.08
CA ALA A 12 -19.54 6.80 -19.40
C ALA A 12 -19.78 7.68 -20.62
N ARG A 13 -20.52 7.14 -21.59
CA ARG A 13 -21.07 7.93 -22.70
C ARG A 13 -22.20 8.81 -22.16
N LEU A 14 -22.15 10.10 -22.43
CA LEU A 14 -23.22 11.05 -22.12
C LEU A 14 -24.04 11.28 -23.39
N GLU A 15 -25.25 10.71 -23.44
CA GLU A 15 -26.18 10.91 -24.55
C GLU A 15 -27.61 11.06 -24.01
N PRO A 16 -28.19 12.28 -24.05
CA PRO A 16 -27.65 13.56 -24.55
C PRO A 16 -26.49 14.13 -23.71
N LEU A 17 -25.75 15.12 -24.25
CA LEU A 17 -24.60 15.77 -23.57
C LEU A 17 -24.98 16.42 -22.24
N GLU A 18 -26.24 16.81 -22.09
CA GLU A 18 -26.83 17.41 -20.88
C GLU A 18 -27.11 16.37 -19.79
N GLN A 19 -26.94 15.07 -20.09
CA GLN A 19 -27.15 14.00 -19.13
C GLN A 19 -26.09 14.04 -18.03
N ARG A 20 -26.52 14.18 -16.77
CA ARG A 20 -25.64 14.13 -15.60
C ARG A 20 -25.70 12.74 -14.95
N ARG A 21 -24.54 12.17 -14.61
CA ARG A 21 -24.43 10.89 -13.89
C ARG A 21 -24.53 11.12 -12.38
N ARG A 22 -25.17 10.20 -11.64
CA ARG A 22 -25.36 10.33 -10.17
C ARG A 22 -24.64 9.26 -9.35
N THR A 23 -23.86 8.41 -10.02
CA THR A 23 -23.02 7.39 -9.39
C THR A 23 -21.90 8.03 -8.59
N ILE A 24 -21.57 7.47 -7.43
CA ILE A 24 -20.34 7.83 -6.72
C ILE A 24 -19.28 6.83 -7.17
N CYS A 25 -18.42 7.23 -8.08
CA CYS A 25 -17.35 6.39 -8.61
C CYS A 25 -16.07 7.21 -8.82
N GLY A 26 -14.91 6.54 -8.67
CA GLY A 26 -13.59 7.15 -8.78
C GLY A 26 -12.74 6.97 -7.51
N THR A 27 -11.47 7.30 -7.64
CA THR A 27 -10.50 7.24 -6.54
C THR A 27 -10.71 8.42 -5.58
N PRO A 28 -10.85 8.21 -4.26
CA PRO A 28 -11.28 9.25 -3.32
C PRO A 28 -10.60 10.62 -3.42
N ASN A 29 -9.28 10.66 -3.62
CA ASN A 29 -8.50 11.91 -3.70
C ASN A 29 -8.74 12.73 -5.00
N TYR A 30 -9.46 12.18 -5.97
CA TYR A 30 -9.76 12.80 -7.26
C TYR A 30 -11.25 13.07 -7.47
N LEU A 31 -12.09 12.69 -6.50
CA LEU A 31 -13.53 12.93 -6.57
C LEU A 31 -13.83 14.41 -6.44
N SER A 32 -14.77 14.90 -7.26
CA SER A 32 -15.27 16.26 -7.18
C SER A 32 -16.40 16.40 -6.14
N PRO A 33 -16.69 17.62 -5.67
CA PRO A 33 -17.76 17.87 -4.69
C PRO A 33 -19.13 17.36 -5.15
N GLU A 34 -19.48 17.57 -6.42
CA GLU A 34 -20.77 17.20 -7.00
C GLU A 34 -20.94 15.67 -7.14
N VAL A 35 -19.85 14.93 -7.37
CA VAL A 35 -19.85 13.46 -7.32
C VAL A 35 -20.15 12.99 -5.90
N LEU A 36 -19.44 13.52 -4.90
CA LEU A 36 -19.65 13.14 -3.49
C LEU A 36 -21.05 13.48 -2.97
N ASN A 37 -21.65 14.55 -3.49
CA ASN A 37 -22.98 15.01 -3.09
C ASN A 37 -24.11 14.41 -3.95
N LYS A 38 -23.79 13.53 -4.91
CA LYS A 38 -24.75 12.92 -5.85
C LYS A 38 -25.59 13.96 -6.61
N GLN A 39 -25.05 15.14 -6.86
CA GLN A 39 -25.76 16.26 -7.51
C GLN A 39 -25.91 16.09 -9.02
N GLY A 40 -25.22 15.11 -9.59
CA GLY A 40 -25.05 15.01 -11.04
C GLY A 40 -23.66 15.49 -11.42
N HIS A 41 -22.94 14.71 -12.23
CA HIS A 41 -21.63 15.08 -12.75
C HIS A 41 -21.54 14.83 -14.27
N GLY A 42 -20.70 15.62 -14.93
CA GLY A 42 -20.35 15.53 -16.35
C GLY A 42 -18.85 15.78 -16.54
N CYS A 43 -18.46 16.29 -17.71
CA CYS A 43 -17.07 16.55 -18.08
C CYS A 43 -16.33 17.49 -17.10
N GLU A 44 -17.07 18.34 -16.39
CA GLU A 44 -16.53 19.27 -15.39
C GLU A 44 -15.89 18.54 -14.21
N SER A 45 -16.35 17.31 -13.90
CA SER A 45 -15.73 16.45 -12.90
C SER A 45 -14.35 15.97 -13.34
N ASP A 46 -14.13 15.78 -14.64
CA ASP A 46 -12.81 15.42 -15.17
C ASP A 46 -11.84 16.61 -15.08
N ILE A 47 -12.33 17.85 -15.23
CA ILE A 47 -11.54 19.07 -15.00
C ILE A 47 -11.07 19.16 -13.55
N TRP A 48 -11.92 18.81 -12.59
CA TRP A 48 -11.53 18.74 -11.18
C TRP A 48 -10.43 17.69 -10.96
N ALA A 49 -10.61 16.48 -11.52
CA ALA A 49 -9.62 15.42 -11.43
C ALA A 49 -8.28 15.83 -12.07
N LEU A 50 -8.33 16.54 -13.20
CA LEU A 50 -7.16 17.13 -13.86
C LEU A 50 -6.46 18.17 -12.96
N GLY A 51 -7.23 19.00 -12.25
CA GLY A 51 -6.72 19.91 -11.23
C GLY A 51 -5.97 19.18 -10.11
N CYS A 52 -6.53 18.08 -9.61
CA CYS A 52 -5.87 17.22 -8.62
C CYS A 52 -4.56 16.62 -9.15
N VAL A 53 -4.55 16.16 -10.40
CA VAL A 53 -3.35 15.62 -11.07
C VAL A 53 -2.27 16.70 -11.22
N MET A 54 -2.63 17.90 -11.71
CA MET A 54 -1.70 19.01 -11.85
C MET A 54 -1.09 19.42 -10.51
N TYR A 55 -1.92 19.56 -9.47
CA TYR A 55 -1.44 19.83 -8.11
C TYR A 55 -0.44 18.76 -7.66
N THR A 56 -0.76 17.48 -7.88
CA THR A 56 0.10 16.35 -7.48
C THR A 56 1.43 16.35 -8.21
N MET A 57 1.44 16.62 -9.52
CA MET A 57 2.68 16.68 -10.31
C MET A 57 3.60 17.82 -9.84
N LEU A 58 3.03 18.96 -9.45
CA LEU A 58 3.80 20.14 -9.04
C LEU A 58 4.26 20.10 -7.58
N LEU A 59 3.50 19.44 -6.70
CA LEU A 59 3.73 19.47 -5.25
C LEU A 59 4.06 18.10 -4.65
N GLY A 60 4.03 17.02 -5.43
CA GLY A 60 4.37 15.66 -5.03
C GLY A 60 3.34 14.95 -4.15
N ARG A 61 2.20 15.58 -3.85
CA ARG A 61 1.12 15.04 -3.03
C ARG A 61 -0.25 15.50 -3.51
N PRO A 62 -1.35 14.77 -3.27
CA PRO A 62 -2.70 15.22 -3.65
C PRO A 62 -3.17 16.45 -2.83
N PRO A 63 -4.11 17.25 -3.36
CA PRO A 63 -4.62 18.45 -2.69
C PRO A 63 -5.43 18.15 -1.42
N PHE A 64 -6.14 17.02 -1.39
CA PHE A 64 -7.08 16.64 -0.32
C PHE A 64 -6.65 15.39 0.46
N GLU A 65 -5.38 15.01 0.38
CA GLU A 65 -4.84 13.87 1.12
C GLU A 65 -4.86 14.16 2.62
N THR A 66 -5.52 13.28 3.38
CA THR A 66 -5.61 13.35 4.84
C THR A 66 -5.53 11.95 5.44
N THR A 67 -5.40 11.85 6.76
CA THR A 67 -5.26 10.57 7.48
C THR A 67 -6.55 9.77 7.56
N ASN A 68 -7.71 10.39 7.29
CA ASN A 68 -8.99 9.69 7.35
C ASN A 68 -9.92 10.11 6.19
N LEU A 69 -10.68 9.14 5.68
CA LEU A 69 -11.51 9.34 4.49
C LEU A 69 -12.62 10.39 4.70
N LYS A 70 -13.16 10.47 5.92
CA LYS A 70 -14.22 11.44 6.27
C LYS A 70 -13.72 12.87 6.15
N GLU A 71 -12.47 13.11 6.55
CA GLU A 71 -11.78 14.38 6.47
C GLU A 71 -11.41 14.72 5.03
N THR A 72 -10.91 13.76 4.26
CA THR A 72 -10.70 13.94 2.81
C THR A 72 -11.99 14.38 2.13
N TYR A 73 -13.13 13.74 2.42
CA TYR A 73 -14.43 14.15 1.88
C TYR A 73 -14.88 15.52 2.36
N ARG A 74 -14.56 15.91 3.62
CA ARG A 74 -14.81 17.27 4.11
C ARG A 74 -14.01 18.29 3.31
N CYS A 75 -12.70 18.07 3.17
CA CYS A 75 -11.82 18.96 2.41
C CYS A 75 -12.24 19.10 0.95
N ILE A 76 -12.64 18.00 0.29
CA ILE A 76 -13.16 18.04 -1.08
C ILE A 76 -14.42 18.91 -1.14
N ARG A 77 -15.42 18.66 -0.29
CA ARG A 77 -16.68 19.43 -0.28
C ARG A 77 -16.48 20.93 -0.04
N GLU A 78 -15.47 21.28 0.75
CA GLU A 78 -15.11 22.65 1.09
C GLU A 78 -14.10 23.26 0.10
N ALA A 79 -13.60 22.49 -0.88
CA ALA A 79 -12.46 22.84 -1.73
C ALA A 79 -11.26 23.36 -0.92
N ARG A 80 -10.98 22.73 0.22
CA ARG A 80 -9.95 23.15 1.18
C ARG A 80 -8.62 22.45 0.90
N TYR A 81 -7.68 23.21 0.33
CA TYR A 81 -6.29 22.81 0.08
C TYR A 81 -5.34 24.00 0.21
N SER A 82 -4.03 23.74 0.20
CA SER A 82 -3.00 24.76 0.42
C SER A 82 -2.09 24.91 -0.80
N LEU A 83 -1.83 26.13 -1.26
CA LEU A 83 -0.84 26.39 -2.31
C LEU A 83 0.39 27.09 -1.71
N PRO A 84 1.60 26.52 -1.82
CA PRO A 84 2.79 27.12 -1.24
C PRO A 84 3.19 28.39 -2.00
N SER A 85 3.77 29.36 -1.29
CA SER A 85 4.21 30.62 -1.88
C SER A 85 5.26 30.44 -2.99
N SER A 86 6.07 29.38 -2.92
CA SER A 86 7.09 29.01 -3.92
C SER A 86 6.52 28.59 -5.28
N LEU A 87 5.23 28.24 -5.37
CA LEU A 87 4.63 27.83 -6.63
C LEU A 87 4.39 29.05 -7.54
N MET A 88 4.62 28.87 -8.84
CA MET A 88 4.44 29.92 -9.85
C MET A 88 3.00 30.46 -9.84
N SER A 89 2.83 31.77 -10.02
CA SER A 89 1.52 32.42 -9.97
C SER A 89 0.52 31.88 -11.00
N SER A 90 0.98 31.62 -12.23
CA SER A 90 0.16 31.01 -13.29
C SER A 90 -0.31 29.60 -12.91
N ALA A 91 0.56 28.79 -12.29
CA ALA A 91 0.21 27.46 -11.82
C ALA A 91 -0.81 27.50 -10.67
N LYS A 92 -0.63 28.42 -9.71
CA LYS A 92 -1.60 28.63 -8.61
C LYS A 92 -2.97 29.02 -9.14
N HIS A 93 -3.00 29.96 -10.08
CA HIS A 93 -4.24 30.45 -10.69
C HIS A 93 -4.97 29.31 -11.41
N LEU A 94 -4.27 28.56 -12.27
CA LEU A 94 -4.88 27.47 -13.02
C LEU A 94 -5.41 26.34 -12.12
N ILE A 95 -4.63 25.94 -11.10
CA ILE A 95 -5.09 24.96 -10.10
C ILE A 95 -6.34 25.46 -9.40
N ALA A 96 -6.36 26.74 -9.00
CA ALA A 96 -7.52 27.31 -8.32
C ALA A 96 -8.78 27.29 -9.18
N SER A 97 -8.66 27.64 -10.46
CA SER A 97 -9.78 27.61 -11.40
C SER A 97 -10.30 26.19 -11.64
N MET A 98 -9.42 25.20 -11.83
CA MET A 98 -9.82 23.79 -12.02
C MET A 98 -10.44 23.16 -10.76
N LEU A 99 -9.96 23.56 -9.57
CA LEU A 99 -10.47 23.10 -8.28
C LEU A 99 -11.56 24.01 -7.70
N SER A 100 -12.30 24.71 -8.57
CA SER A 100 -13.47 25.49 -8.18
C SER A 100 -14.60 24.58 -7.68
N ARG A 101 -15.21 24.97 -6.55
CA ARG A 101 -16.27 24.18 -5.91
C ARG A 101 -17.48 24.00 -6.82
N ASN A 102 -17.90 25.05 -7.53
CA ASN A 102 -18.97 24.95 -8.50
C ASN A 102 -18.41 24.43 -9.83
N PRO A 103 -19.05 23.43 -10.46
CA PRO A 103 -18.61 22.89 -11.74
C PRO A 103 -18.54 23.92 -12.87
N GLU A 104 -19.50 24.86 -12.90
CA GLU A 104 -19.63 25.88 -13.96
C GLU A 104 -18.54 26.96 -13.88
N ASP A 105 -17.85 27.09 -12.74
CA ASP A 105 -16.74 28.03 -12.57
C ASP A 105 -15.41 27.43 -13.11
N ARG A 106 -15.42 26.15 -13.51
CA ARG A 106 -14.22 25.45 -13.99
C ARG A 106 -14.03 25.73 -15.49
N PRO A 107 -12.78 25.94 -15.93
CA PRO A 107 -12.49 26.20 -17.34
C PRO A 107 -12.71 24.95 -18.20
N SER A 108 -13.03 25.15 -19.47
CA SER A 108 -12.99 24.13 -20.50
C SER A 108 -11.55 23.67 -20.80
N LEU A 109 -11.39 22.50 -21.41
CA LEU A 109 -10.07 22.00 -21.83
C LEU A 109 -9.35 22.95 -22.80
N GLU A 110 -10.11 23.63 -23.67
CA GLU A 110 -9.55 24.60 -24.61
C GLU A 110 -8.97 25.81 -23.87
N GLU A 111 -9.70 26.35 -22.89
CA GLU A 111 -9.23 27.45 -22.04
C GLU A 111 -8.02 27.04 -21.19
N ILE A 112 -7.98 25.78 -20.72
CA ILE A 112 -6.84 25.25 -19.97
C ILE A 112 -5.58 25.23 -20.84
N ILE A 113 -5.65 24.71 -22.06
CA ILE A 113 -4.49 24.65 -22.97
C ILE A 113 -4.00 26.05 -23.36
N GLN A 114 -4.91 27.02 -23.47
CA GLN A 114 -4.57 28.41 -23.77
C GLN A 114 -4.08 29.20 -22.55
N HIS A 115 -4.17 28.64 -21.33
CA HIS A 115 -3.75 29.33 -20.12
C HIS A 115 -2.24 29.62 -20.09
N ASP A 116 -1.86 30.74 -19.46
CA ASP A 116 -0.48 31.20 -19.27
C ASP A 116 0.50 30.13 -18.75
N PHE A 117 -0.01 29.13 -18.04
CA PHE A 117 0.80 28.03 -17.54
C PHE A 117 1.39 27.15 -18.66
N PHE A 118 0.63 26.95 -19.75
CA PHE A 118 1.06 26.14 -20.89
C PHE A 118 1.70 26.97 -22.00
N SER A 119 1.44 28.29 -22.05
CA SER A 119 2.03 29.20 -23.03
C SER A 119 3.36 29.83 -22.57
N GLN A 120 3.65 29.84 -21.27
CA GLN A 120 4.91 30.36 -20.72
C GLN A 120 5.92 29.25 -20.48
N GLY A 121 6.93 29.16 -21.35
CA GLY A 121 8.07 28.25 -21.17
C GLY A 121 8.29 27.35 -22.38
N PHE A 122 9.17 26.36 -22.21
CA PHE A 122 9.44 25.38 -23.24
C PHE A 122 8.53 24.16 -23.06
N THR A 123 7.57 23.99 -23.96
CA THR A 123 6.79 22.76 -24.09
C THR A 123 7.30 22.02 -25.33
N PRO A 124 7.95 20.85 -25.18
CA PRO A 124 8.49 20.13 -26.33
C PRO A 124 7.36 19.59 -27.21
N ASP A 125 7.44 19.80 -28.52
CA ASP A 125 6.48 19.24 -29.49
C ASP A 125 6.43 17.70 -29.45
N ARG A 126 7.51 17.07 -28.98
CA ARG A 126 7.63 15.62 -28.81
C ARG A 126 8.48 15.30 -27.59
N LEU A 127 8.02 14.34 -26.80
CA LEU A 127 8.83 13.71 -25.77
C LEU A 127 9.86 12.76 -26.42
N SER A 128 11.09 12.77 -25.92
CA SER A 128 12.12 11.82 -26.35
C SER A 128 11.79 10.41 -25.84
N SER A 129 12.19 9.36 -26.56
CA SER A 129 12.00 7.97 -26.11
C SER A 129 12.64 7.67 -24.75
N SER A 130 13.66 8.44 -24.35
CA SER A 130 14.29 8.34 -23.04
C SER A 130 13.38 8.74 -21.88
N CYS A 131 12.27 9.45 -22.10
CA CYS A 131 11.35 9.87 -21.03
C CYS A 131 10.72 8.69 -20.28
N CYS A 132 10.69 7.50 -20.89
CA CYS A 132 10.14 6.29 -20.27
C CYS A 132 11.11 5.60 -19.31
N HIS A 133 12.42 5.90 -19.38
CA HIS A 133 13.45 5.10 -18.72
C HIS A 133 14.55 5.93 -18.05
N THR A 134 14.49 7.26 -18.15
CA THR A 134 15.51 8.14 -17.58
C THR A 134 14.85 9.37 -16.96
N ALA A 135 15.37 9.81 -15.82
CA ALA A 135 14.93 11.05 -15.21
C ALA A 135 15.15 12.23 -16.18
N PRO A 136 14.17 13.13 -16.33
CA PRO A 136 14.33 14.30 -17.18
C PRO A 136 15.49 15.18 -16.68
N ASP A 137 16.43 15.47 -17.59
CA ASP A 137 17.51 16.41 -17.32
C ASP A 137 17.00 17.84 -17.53
N PHE A 138 16.66 18.51 -16.42
CA PHE A 138 16.23 19.90 -16.42
C PHE A 138 17.41 20.88 -16.58
N HIS A 139 18.66 20.41 -16.62
CA HIS A 139 19.84 21.20 -16.99
C HIS A 139 20.03 21.22 -18.50
N LEU A 140 19.00 21.60 -19.26
CA LEU A 140 19.18 21.96 -20.66
C LEU A 140 20.11 23.17 -20.73
N SER A 141 21.40 22.90 -20.93
CA SER A 141 22.38 23.91 -21.23
C SER A 141 21.95 24.57 -22.54
N SER A 142 21.72 25.88 -22.52
CA SER A 142 21.49 26.70 -23.72
C SER A 142 22.33 26.16 -24.90
N PRO A 143 21.78 26.06 -26.12
CA PRO A 143 22.53 25.59 -27.30
C PRO A 143 23.90 26.25 -27.45
N ALA A 144 24.05 27.48 -26.97
CA ALA A 144 25.31 28.20 -26.89
C ALA A 144 26.38 27.49 -26.03
N LYS A 145 26.02 26.95 -24.86
CA LYS A 145 26.94 26.24 -23.96
C LYS A 145 27.47 24.95 -24.56
N SER A 146 26.64 24.21 -25.30
CA SER A 146 27.05 23.02 -26.06
C SER A 146 28.09 23.36 -27.15
N PHE A 147 27.86 24.48 -27.84
CA PHE A 147 28.75 24.99 -28.88
C PHE A 147 30.12 25.41 -28.30
N PHE A 148 30.12 26.17 -27.19
CA PHE A 148 31.36 26.56 -26.50
C PHE A 148 32.12 25.37 -25.92
N LYS A 149 31.44 24.33 -25.42
CA LYS A 149 32.08 23.13 -24.88
C LYS A 149 32.77 22.31 -25.98
N LYS A 150 32.16 22.22 -27.17
CA LYS A 150 32.77 21.60 -28.37
C LYS A 150 33.95 22.41 -28.91
N ALA A 151 33.85 23.74 -28.94
CA ALA A 151 34.95 24.61 -29.36
C ALA A 151 36.14 24.55 -28.39
N ALA A 152 35.89 24.54 -27.08
CA ALA A 152 36.94 24.42 -26.06
C ALA A 152 37.62 23.04 -26.09
N ALA A 153 36.87 21.96 -26.32
CA ALA A 153 37.44 20.62 -26.47
C ALA A 153 38.34 20.49 -27.71
N ALA A 154 37.99 21.17 -28.81
CA ALA A 154 38.80 21.20 -30.02
C ALA A 154 40.07 22.06 -29.87
N LEU A 155 40.06 23.08 -29.01
CA LEU A 155 41.19 23.99 -28.81
C LEU A 155 42.17 23.54 -27.72
N PHE A 156 41.74 22.77 -26.71
CA PHE A 156 42.53 22.47 -25.52
C PHE A 156 42.61 20.97 -25.14
N GLY A 157 42.04 20.07 -25.94
CA GLY A 157 41.87 18.65 -25.61
C GLY A 157 43.08 17.73 -25.82
N GLY A 158 44.30 18.15 -25.46
CA GLY A 158 45.51 17.34 -25.64
C GLY A 158 46.43 17.28 -24.41
N LYS A 159 46.16 16.35 -23.47
CA LYS A 159 47.13 15.46 -22.77
C LYS A 159 46.53 14.85 -21.48
N LYS A 160 46.86 13.57 -21.27
CA LYS A 160 46.39 12.65 -20.22
C LYS A 160 47.09 12.83 -18.85
N GLU A 161 46.34 12.39 -17.82
CA GLU A 161 46.73 11.77 -16.53
C GLU A 161 47.26 12.61 -15.35
N LYS A 162 46.44 12.68 -14.27
CA LYS A 162 46.77 12.11 -12.94
C LYS A 162 45.56 12.07 -11.97
N ALA A 163 45.38 10.89 -11.38
CA ALA A 163 44.88 10.55 -10.03
C ALA A 163 43.61 11.25 -9.48
N LYS A 164 42.52 10.51 -9.21
CA LYS A 164 42.30 9.77 -7.94
C LYS A 164 42.72 10.58 -6.71
N TYR A 165 41.89 11.49 -6.23
CA TYR A 165 41.79 11.94 -4.83
C TYR A 165 40.69 13.01 -4.79
N LEU A 166 39.40 12.64 -4.64
CA LEU A 166 38.37 13.47 -3.97
C LEU A 166 36.96 12.86 -3.91
N ASP A 167 36.65 11.74 -4.59
CA ASP A 167 35.25 11.30 -4.71
C ASP A 167 34.76 10.26 -3.67
N ASN A 168 35.55 9.94 -2.65
CA ASN A 168 35.19 8.89 -1.68
C ASN A 168 34.55 9.39 -0.37
N HIS A 169 34.24 10.68 -0.23
CA HIS A 169 33.64 11.21 1.01
C HIS A 169 32.19 11.70 0.92
N ASN A 170 31.53 11.61 -0.24
CA ASN A 170 30.17 12.18 -0.43
C ASN A 170 29.09 11.19 -0.87
N LYS A 171 29.33 9.87 -0.86
CA LYS A 171 28.28 8.86 -1.17
C LYS A 171 27.37 8.54 0.03
N LEU A 172 27.92 8.48 1.24
CA LEU A 172 27.15 8.23 2.46
C LEU A 172 26.17 9.36 2.84
N PRO A 173 26.51 10.67 2.74
CA PRO A 173 25.59 11.74 3.17
C PRO A 173 24.35 11.89 2.29
N LYS A 174 24.45 11.53 1.00
CA LYS A 174 23.34 11.65 0.04
C LYS A 174 22.29 10.56 0.21
N GLU A 175 22.73 9.31 0.44
CA GLU A 175 21.82 8.21 0.76
C GLU A 175 21.06 8.48 2.07
N ASP A 176 21.76 8.98 3.10
CA ASP A 176 21.14 9.35 4.37
C ASP A 176 20.14 10.52 4.23
N GLU A 177 20.43 11.52 3.39
CA GLU A 177 19.50 12.62 3.11
C GLU A 177 18.26 12.17 2.32
N GLU A 178 18.42 11.29 1.32
CA GLU A 178 17.30 10.75 0.55
C GLU A 178 16.43 9.85 1.44
N ILE A 179 17.05 9.00 2.28
CA ILE A 179 16.36 8.23 3.30
C ILE A 179 15.62 9.18 4.27
N TYR A 180 16.26 10.26 4.73
CA TYR A 180 15.65 11.21 5.65
C TYR A 180 14.44 11.94 5.04
N LYS A 181 14.50 12.34 3.76
CA LYS A 181 13.36 12.93 3.04
C LYS A 181 12.22 11.93 2.91
N LEU A 182 12.52 10.68 2.55
CA LEU A 182 11.53 9.61 2.48
C LEU A 182 10.87 9.34 3.86
N ARG A 183 11.64 9.41 4.96
CA ARG A 183 11.12 9.22 6.34
C ARG A 183 9.99 10.18 6.67
N GLN A 184 10.13 11.44 6.27
CA GLN A 184 9.10 12.45 6.54
C GLN A 184 7.80 12.17 5.77
N ASP A 185 7.88 11.50 4.62
CA ASP A 185 6.70 11.20 3.80
C ASP A 185 5.91 10.02 4.37
N LEU A 186 6.57 8.95 4.84
CA LEU A 186 5.87 7.79 5.39
C LEU A 186 5.27 8.05 6.78
N LYS A 187 5.90 8.90 7.61
CA LYS A 187 5.29 9.35 8.86
C LYS A 187 3.94 10.07 8.63
N LYS A 188 3.76 10.70 7.47
CA LYS A 188 2.50 11.38 7.11
C LYS A 188 1.43 10.44 6.56
N THR A 189 1.82 9.28 6.03
CA THR A 189 0.91 8.35 5.32
C THR A 189 0.69 7.01 6.02
N SER A 190 1.54 6.65 6.99
CA SER A 190 1.41 5.37 7.72
C SER A 190 0.27 5.42 8.74
N ILE A 191 -0.51 4.35 8.80
CA ILE A 191 -1.65 4.19 9.72
C ILE A 191 -1.17 3.66 11.09
N SER A 192 0.05 4.01 11.53
CA SER A 192 0.59 3.53 12.81
C SER A 192 0.77 4.63 13.86
N HIS A 193 -0.07 5.67 13.83
CA HIS A 193 -0.13 6.63 14.93
C HIS A 193 -1.13 6.20 16.00
N GLN A 194 -0.59 5.62 17.08
CA GLN A 194 -1.26 5.53 18.38
C GLN A 194 -1.18 6.89 19.09
N PRO A 195 -2.29 7.46 19.59
CA PRO A 195 -2.23 8.61 20.49
C PRO A 195 -1.78 8.20 21.90
N GLN A 196 -0.73 8.85 22.41
CA GLN A 196 -0.46 8.89 23.85
C GLN A 196 -1.45 9.87 24.49
N ASN A 197 -2.33 9.39 25.36
CA ASN A 197 -3.17 10.25 26.20
C ASN A 197 -2.44 10.58 27.51
N PRO A 198 -2.27 11.85 27.88
CA PRO A 198 -2.08 12.24 29.27
C PRO A 198 -3.39 12.09 30.02
N ARG A 199 -3.30 11.56 31.24
CA ARG A 199 -4.41 11.40 32.18
C ARG A 199 -4.94 12.76 32.64
N THR A 200 -6.27 12.91 32.66
CA THR A 200 -6.96 13.80 33.59
C THR A 200 -8.32 13.19 33.96
N ASP A 201 -8.53 13.08 35.28
CA ASP A 201 -9.77 12.74 35.95
C ASP A 201 -10.89 13.75 35.67
N GLU A 202 -12.14 13.29 35.54
CA GLU A 202 -13.26 13.68 36.43
C GLU A 202 -14.62 13.12 35.96
N ASP A 203 -15.24 12.40 36.90
CA ASP A 203 -16.64 12.37 37.32
C ASP A 203 -17.86 12.19 36.37
N SER A 204 -18.43 10.98 36.51
CA SER A 204 -19.81 10.68 36.92
C SER A 204 -20.99 11.58 36.47
N LYS A 205 -21.89 10.99 35.66
CA LYS A 205 -23.36 11.07 35.87
C LYS A 205 -24.14 10.00 35.09
N THR A 206 -24.94 9.28 35.85
CA THR A 206 -25.92 8.26 35.51
C THR A 206 -27.21 8.85 34.92
N VAL A 207 -27.75 8.25 33.85
CA VAL A 207 -29.22 8.20 33.59
C VAL A 207 -29.58 6.85 32.94
N SER A 208 -30.64 6.25 33.47
CA SER A 208 -31.16 4.91 33.23
C SER A 208 -32.22 4.80 32.13
N LYS A 209 -32.09 3.71 31.34
CA LYS A 209 -33.09 2.81 30.70
C LYS A 209 -34.44 3.36 30.17
N SER A 210 -34.75 2.97 28.93
CA SER A 210 -36.00 2.26 28.61
C SER A 210 -35.88 1.40 27.33
N SER A 211 -36.27 0.15 27.46
CA SER A 211 -36.30 -0.94 26.48
C SER A 211 -37.64 -0.99 25.72
N VAL A 212 -37.62 -1.27 24.42
CA VAL A 212 -38.73 -1.94 23.71
C VAL A 212 -38.16 -2.96 22.72
N LEU A 213 -38.66 -4.19 22.83
CA LEU A 213 -38.43 -5.33 21.95
C LEU A 213 -39.39 -5.27 20.76
N GLU A 214 -38.90 -5.44 19.54
CA GLU A 214 -39.67 -6.03 18.43
C GLU A 214 -38.80 -7.05 17.67
N LYS A 215 -39.40 -8.19 17.36
CA LYS A 215 -38.82 -9.38 16.70
C LYS A 215 -39.25 -9.43 15.22
N SER A 216 -38.51 -10.24 14.46
CA SER A 216 -38.69 -10.73 13.06
C SER A 216 -38.23 -9.75 11.97
N ASP A 217 -37.47 -10.13 10.94
CA ASP A 217 -37.24 -11.44 10.33
C ASP A 217 -35.81 -11.59 9.77
N LYS A 218 -35.32 -12.84 9.74
CA LYS A 218 -34.01 -13.23 9.18
C LYS A 218 -34.05 -13.25 7.65
N GLN A 219 -33.21 -12.42 7.02
CA GLN A 219 -32.62 -12.73 5.73
C GLN A 219 -31.14 -12.35 5.78
N GLN A 220 -30.29 -13.36 5.94
CA GLN A 220 -28.86 -13.25 6.16
C GLN A 220 -28.17 -13.00 4.81
N MET A 221 -28.18 -11.74 4.36
CA MET A 221 -27.29 -11.28 3.30
C MET A 221 -25.96 -10.90 3.97
N GLY A 222 -24.95 -11.76 3.85
CA GLY A 222 -23.65 -11.57 4.49
C GLY A 222 -23.04 -10.21 4.15
N ASP A 223 -22.56 -9.50 5.18
CA ASP A 223 -21.87 -8.21 5.03
C ASP A 223 -20.76 -8.34 3.98
N MET A 224 -20.91 -7.64 2.86
CA MET A 224 -19.94 -7.62 1.79
C MET A 224 -18.68 -6.92 2.28
N ILE A 225 -17.66 -7.70 2.65
CA ILE A 225 -16.37 -7.17 3.05
C ILE A 225 -15.77 -6.40 1.86
N ARG A 226 -15.52 -5.11 2.02
CA ARG A 226 -14.94 -4.27 0.97
C ARG A 226 -13.42 -4.44 1.00
N MET A 227 -12.90 -5.20 0.04
CA MET A 227 -11.49 -5.57 -0.02
C MET A 227 -10.69 -4.63 -0.93
N ILE A 228 -9.45 -4.32 -0.53
CA ILE A 228 -8.39 -3.86 -1.43
C ILE A 228 -7.47 -5.06 -1.65
N VAL A 229 -7.48 -5.60 -2.88
CA VAL A 229 -6.59 -6.67 -3.32
C VAL A 229 -5.40 -6.03 -4.04
N ARG A 230 -4.18 -6.21 -3.52
CA ARG A 230 -2.94 -5.84 -4.22
C ARG A 230 -1.87 -6.90 -4.01
N GLY A 231 -1.77 -7.79 -4.98
CA GLY A 231 -0.78 -8.85 -5.20
C GLY A 231 -0.91 -9.27 -6.68
N THR A 232 -0.14 -10.25 -7.17
CA THR A 232 0.08 -10.59 -8.60
C THR A 232 -1.15 -10.94 -9.45
N LEU A 233 -2.37 -10.68 -8.99
CA LEU A 233 -3.58 -10.75 -9.81
C LEU A 233 -4.25 -9.38 -9.85
N GLY A 234 -3.99 -8.66 -10.94
CA GLY A 234 -4.91 -7.66 -11.44
C GLY A 234 -6.14 -8.36 -12.02
N SER A 235 -7.31 -7.81 -11.70
CA SER A 235 -8.55 -7.83 -12.49
C SER A 235 -8.63 -8.84 -13.66
N CYS A 236 -9.12 -10.05 -13.41
CA CYS A 236 -9.56 -10.93 -14.48
C CYS A 236 -11.04 -10.63 -14.79
N SER A 237 -11.28 -9.63 -15.65
CA SER A 237 -12.55 -9.55 -16.37
C SER A 237 -12.68 -10.77 -17.28
N SER A 238 -13.86 -11.37 -17.27
CA SER A 238 -14.27 -12.53 -18.05
C SER A 238 -13.76 -12.55 -19.50
N SER A 239 -12.72 -13.33 -19.78
CA SER A 239 -12.53 -14.02 -21.05
C SER A 239 -11.36 -15.00 -20.96
N SER A 240 -11.70 -16.27 -21.18
CA SER A 240 -10.90 -17.46 -21.49
C SER A 240 -9.38 -17.32 -21.67
N GLU A 241 -8.67 -18.26 -21.05
CA GLU A 241 -7.28 -18.69 -21.30
C GLU A 241 -6.16 -17.76 -20.82
N CYS A 242 -5.94 -17.75 -19.50
CA CYS A 242 -4.62 -17.50 -18.92
C CYS A 242 -4.29 -18.69 -18.03
N LEU A 243 -3.17 -19.36 -18.34
CA LEU A 243 -2.65 -20.53 -17.64
C LEU A 243 -2.59 -20.26 -16.13
N GLU A 244 -3.22 -21.15 -15.37
CA GLU A 244 -3.37 -21.08 -13.92
C GLU A 244 -2.04 -20.77 -13.22
N ASP A 245 -2.05 -19.74 -12.38
CA ASP A 245 -0.99 -19.44 -11.42
C ASP A 245 -1.04 -20.51 -10.29
N SER A 246 -0.62 -21.73 -10.66
CA SER A 246 -0.94 -23.01 -9.98
C SER A 246 -0.41 -23.15 -8.56
N THR A 247 0.56 -22.33 -8.13
CA THR A 247 1.17 -22.45 -6.80
C THR A 247 0.45 -21.60 -5.75
N MET A 248 0.15 -20.33 -6.02
CA MET A 248 -0.49 -19.43 -5.04
C MET A 248 -1.94 -19.83 -4.76
N GLY A 249 -2.70 -20.15 -5.82
CA GLY A 249 -4.08 -20.64 -5.68
C GLY A 249 -4.12 -21.93 -4.86
N SER A 250 -3.24 -22.88 -5.15
CA SER A 250 -3.14 -24.15 -4.43
C SER A 250 -2.80 -24.00 -2.95
N VAL A 251 -1.84 -23.12 -2.60
CA VAL A 251 -1.45 -22.85 -1.21
C VAL A 251 -2.64 -22.30 -0.42
N ALA A 252 -3.28 -21.27 -0.97
CA ALA A 252 -4.35 -20.58 -0.27
C ALA A 252 -5.64 -21.42 -0.20
N ASP A 253 -5.91 -22.25 -1.20
CA ASP A 253 -7.00 -23.24 -1.17
C ASP A 253 -6.76 -24.34 -0.14
N THR A 254 -5.49 -24.72 0.09
CA THR A 254 -5.13 -25.69 1.12
C THR A 254 -5.40 -25.13 2.51
N VAL A 255 -4.98 -23.89 2.79
CA VAL A 255 -5.28 -23.21 4.06
C VAL A 255 -6.80 -23.04 4.25
N ALA A 256 -7.51 -22.61 3.20
CA ALA A 256 -8.96 -22.45 3.25
C ALA A 256 -9.70 -23.77 3.52
N ARG A 257 -9.28 -24.87 2.90
CA ARG A 257 -9.84 -26.23 3.14
C ARG A 257 -9.65 -26.66 4.59
N VAL A 258 -8.45 -26.48 5.12
CA VAL A 258 -8.11 -26.87 6.50
C VAL A 258 -8.89 -26.03 7.53
N LEU A 259 -8.93 -24.71 7.35
CA LEU A 259 -9.65 -23.80 8.25
C LEU A 259 -11.17 -24.04 8.19
N ARG A 260 -11.73 -24.20 6.99
CA ARG A 260 -13.14 -24.57 6.80
C ARG A 260 -13.46 -25.89 7.49
N GLY A 261 -12.66 -26.92 7.27
CA GLY A 261 -12.85 -28.23 7.88
C GLY A 261 -12.86 -28.16 9.41
N CYS A 262 -12.01 -27.34 10.02
CA CYS A 262 -12.04 -27.11 11.47
C CYS A 262 -13.32 -26.39 11.90
N LEU A 263 -13.69 -25.28 11.23
CA LEU A 263 -14.85 -24.46 11.59
C LEU A 263 -16.19 -25.21 11.47
N GLU A 264 -16.34 -26.04 10.44
CA GLU A 264 -17.58 -26.78 10.18
C GLU A 264 -17.80 -27.94 11.17
N ASN A 265 -16.73 -28.44 11.80
CA ASN A 265 -16.78 -29.66 12.63
C ASN A 265 -16.43 -29.42 14.11
N MET A 266 -15.94 -28.24 14.49
CA MET A 266 -15.63 -27.92 15.89
C MET A 266 -16.92 -27.74 16.72
N PRO A 267 -16.99 -28.28 17.95
CA PRO A 267 -18.14 -28.07 18.83
C PRO A 267 -18.19 -26.63 19.36
N ASP A 268 -19.37 -26.18 19.80
CA ASP A 268 -19.51 -24.91 20.51
C ASP A 268 -18.88 -25.03 21.91
N SER A 269 -18.05 -24.06 22.27
CA SER A 269 -17.35 -23.99 23.57
C SER A 269 -17.19 -22.54 23.99
N ASP A 270 -17.34 -22.27 25.29
CA ASP A 270 -17.13 -20.92 25.83
C ASP A 270 -15.67 -20.68 26.26
N CYS A 271 -14.84 -21.74 26.25
CA CYS A 271 -13.46 -21.69 26.72
C CYS A 271 -12.47 -22.00 25.59
N ILE A 272 -11.33 -21.33 25.62
CA ILE A 272 -10.16 -21.68 24.82
C ILE A 272 -9.59 -23.02 25.34
N PRO A 273 -9.12 -23.94 24.47
CA PRO A 273 -8.49 -25.18 24.91
C PRO A 273 -7.34 -24.92 25.89
N LYS A 274 -7.18 -25.79 26.88
CA LYS A 274 -6.09 -25.70 27.89
C LYS A 274 -4.74 -26.21 27.37
N GLU A 275 -4.64 -26.55 26.10
CA GLU A 275 -3.37 -26.90 25.47
C GLU A 275 -2.67 -25.61 25.06
N ASP A 276 -1.49 -25.36 25.61
CA ASP A 276 -0.61 -24.29 25.18
C ASP A 276 0.72 -24.88 24.73
N ILE A 277 0.97 -24.80 23.43
CA ILE A 277 2.15 -25.38 22.80
C ILE A 277 3.21 -24.28 22.70
N SER A 278 4.29 -24.43 23.47
CA SER A 278 5.49 -23.63 23.28
C SER A 278 6.18 -24.06 21.99
N THR A 279 5.97 -23.30 20.91
CA THR A 279 6.67 -23.47 19.63
C THR A 279 7.17 -22.12 19.10
N SER A 280 8.11 -22.17 18.17
CA SER A 280 8.60 -21.00 17.43
C SER A 280 8.46 -21.25 15.93
N PHE A 281 7.80 -20.35 15.23
CA PHE A 281 7.72 -20.31 13.77
C PHE A 281 7.81 -18.87 13.28
N HIS A 282 8.03 -18.69 11.98
CA HIS A 282 8.11 -17.37 11.39
C HIS A 282 6.73 -16.74 11.29
N TRP A 283 6.58 -15.53 11.80
CA TRP A 283 5.35 -14.74 11.71
C TRP A 283 5.69 -13.25 11.56
N VAL A 284 4.72 -12.43 11.14
CA VAL A 284 4.92 -11.00 10.89
C VAL A 284 4.77 -10.21 12.19
N THR A 285 5.89 -9.70 12.69
CA THR A 285 5.97 -8.86 13.89
C THR A 285 5.57 -7.42 13.63
N LYS A 286 5.93 -6.88 12.45
CA LYS A 286 5.68 -5.49 12.04
C LYS A 286 5.31 -5.43 10.57
N TRP A 287 4.51 -4.45 10.18
CA TRP A 287 4.13 -4.24 8.78
C TRP A 287 3.85 -2.77 8.49
N VAL A 288 4.02 -2.38 7.23
CA VAL A 288 3.80 -1.04 6.71
C VAL A 288 3.19 -1.14 5.31
N ASP A 289 1.98 -0.61 5.16
CA ASP A 289 1.37 -0.44 3.85
C ASP A 289 1.76 0.92 3.26
N TYR A 290 2.55 0.89 2.18
CA TYR A 290 2.85 2.04 1.35
C TYR A 290 2.64 1.72 -0.13
N SER A 291 1.60 0.93 -0.38
CA SER A 291 1.23 0.44 -1.72
C SER A 291 0.71 1.53 -2.65
N ASN A 292 0.42 2.73 -2.13
CA ASN A 292 0.15 3.91 -2.97
C ASN A 292 1.38 4.36 -3.77
N LYS A 293 2.60 4.05 -3.33
CA LYS A 293 3.84 4.50 -3.98
C LYS A 293 4.80 3.36 -4.30
N TYR A 294 5.13 2.50 -3.34
CA TYR A 294 6.20 1.50 -3.51
C TYR A 294 5.73 0.07 -3.37
N GLY A 295 4.94 -0.24 -2.34
CA GLY A 295 4.55 -1.61 -2.03
C GLY A 295 4.23 -1.82 -0.56
N PHE A 296 4.21 -3.09 -0.16
CA PHE A 296 3.88 -3.52 1.19
C PHE A 296 5.13 -4.09 1.87
N GLY A 297 5.54 -3.49 2.98
CA GLY A 297 6.69 -3.90 3.77
C GLY A 297 6.28 -4.65 5.03
N TYR A 298 7.09 -5.62 5.44
CA TYR A 298 6.87 -6.40 6.66
C TYR A 298 8.18 -6.85 7.29
N GLN A 299 8.15 -7.11 8.59
CA GLN A 299 9.25 -7.71 9.35
C GLN A 299 8.79 -9.04 9.96
N LEU A 300 9.60 -10.07 9.81
CA LEU A 300 9.38 -11.39 10.39
C LEU A 300 9.95 -11.49 11.81
N SER A 301 9.62 -12.57 12.52
CA SER A 301 10.08 -12.85 13.89
C SER A 301 11.58 -13.13 14.01
N ASP A 302 12.27 -13.43 12.92
CA ASP A 302 13.73 -13.57 12.83
C ASP A 302 14.44 -12.24 12.49
N HIS A 303 13.69 -11.13 12.40
CA HIS A 303 14.15 -9.79 11.96
C HIS A 303 14.47 -9.66 10.46
N THR A 304 14.12 -10.65 9.65
CA THR A 304 14.11 -10.50 8.19
C THR A 304 13.07 -9.45 7.81
N VAL A 305 13.46 -8.50 6.96
CA VAL A 305 12.56 -7.46 6.43
C VAL A 305 12.25 -7.78 4.98
N GLY A 306 10.97 -7.92 4.64
CA GLY A 306 10.52 -8.15 3.27
C GLY A 306 9.71 -6.97 2.72
N VAL A 307 9.76 -6.81 1.40
CA VAL A 307 8.91 -5.86 0.65
C VAL A 307 8.34 -6.59 -0.56
N LEU A 308 7.01 -6.62 -0.65
CA LEU A 308 6.29 -6.95 -1.88
C LEU A 308 6.02 -5.65 -2.64
N PHE A 309 6.73 -5.45 -3.75
CA PHE A 309 6.59 -4.25 -4.56
C PHE A 309 5.30 -4.26 -5.38
N ASN A 310 4.84 -3.07 -5.77
CA ASN A 310 3.62 -2.93 -6.58
C ASN A 310 3.69 -3.60 -7.95
N ASN A 311 4.89 -3.84 -8.49
CA ASN A 311 5.06 -4.58 -9.73
C ASN A 311 4.94 -6.10 -9.54
N GLY A 312 4.90 -6.62 -8.30
CA GLY A 312 4.82 -8.05 -8.02
C GLY A 312 6.18 -8.69 -7.71
N ALA A 313 7.28 -7.97 -7.89
CA ALA A 313 8.59 -8.41 -7.43
C ALA A 313 8.67 -8.38 -5.90
N HIS A 314 9.49 -9.25 -5.32
CA HIS A 314 9.69 -9.33 -3.89
C HIS A 314 11.18 -9.20 -3.54
N MET A 315 11.49 -8.48 -2.46
CA MET A 315 12.84 -8.46 -1.87
C MET A 315 12.79 -8.70 -0.37
N SER A 316 13.77 -9.46 0.12
CA SER A 316 14.06 -9.62 1.54
C SER A 316 15.46 -9.14 1.88
N LEU A 317 15.57 -8.38 2.97
CA LEU A 317 16.81 -8.06 3.66
C LEU A 317 16.94 -8.99 4.87
N LEU A 318 17.98 -9.82 4.87
CA LEU A 318 18.23 -10.78 5.94
C LEU A 318 18.57 -10.09 7.28
N PRO A 319 18.53 -10.83 8.41
CA PRO A 319 18.78 -10.26 9.74
C PRO A 319 20.18 -9.66 9.91
N ASP A 320 21.14 -10.10 9.09
CA ASP A 320 22.49 -9.54 9.03
C ASP A 320 22.55 -8.10 8.47
N LYS A 321 21.43 -7.60 7.93
CA LYS A 321 21.27 -6.30 7.24
C LYS A 321 22.23 -6.10 6.06
N LYS A 322 22.85 -7.18 5.58
CA LYS A 322 23.87 -7.16 4.54
C LYS A 322 23.45 -7.94 3.32
N THR A 323 22.65 -8.98 3.47
CA THR A 323 22.29 -9.88 2.38
C THR A 323 20.88 -9.60 1.87
N VAL A 324 20.73 -9.42 0.55
CA VAL A 324 19.45 -9.23 -0.13
C VAL A 324 19.11 -10.48 -0.92
N HIS A 325 17.89 -10.95 -0.75
CA HIS A 325 17.25 -11.94 -1.62
C HIS A 325 16.23 -11.21 -2.48
N TYR A 326 16.30 -11.37 -3.79
CA TYR A 326 15.35 -10.84 -4.76
C TYR A 326 14.62 -12.01 -5.43
N TYR A 327 13.30 -11.95 -5.43
CA TYR A 327 12.43 -12.88 -6.14
C TYR A 327 11.69 -12.09 -7.23
N ALA A 328 11.97 -12.41 -8.49
CA ALA A 328 11.24 -11.85 -9.62
C ALA A 328 9.80 -12.41 -9.67
N GLU A 329 8.92 -11.75 -10.43
CA GLU A 329 7.54 -12.20 -10.66
C GLU A 329 7.44 -13.65 -11.15
N LEU A 330 8.41 -14.11 -11.95
CA LEU A 330 8.49 -15.48 -12.49
C LEU A 330 9.21 -16.47 -11.55
N GLY A 331 9.42 -16.12 -10.28
CA GLY A 331 10.06 -17.00 -9.29
C GLY A 331 11.59 -17.10 -9.41
N GLN A 332 12.22 -16.35 -10.30
CA GLN A 332 13.68 -16.31 -10.39
C GLN A 332 14.28 -15.64 -9.14
N CYS A 333 15.13 -16.38 -8.44
CA CYS A 333 15.81 -15.89 -7.23
C CYS A 333 17.21 -15.35 -7.58
N SER A 334 17.54 -14.17 -7.07
CA SER A 334 18.88 -13.58 -7.11
C SER A 334 19.30 -13.18 -5.71
N ILE A 335 20.55 -13.47 -5.34
CA ILE A 335 21.11 -13.15 -4.02
C ILE A 335 22.33 -12.28 -4.23
N PHE A 336 22.40 -11.16 -3.53
CA PHE A 336 23.51 -10.23 -3.60
C PHE A 336 23.64 -9.43 -2.30
N PRO A 337 24.85 -8.96 -1.94
CA PRO A 337 25.03 -8.10 -0.79
C PRO A 337 24.50 -6.68 -1.08
N THR A 338 24.00 -6.00 -0.05
CA THR A 338 23.52 -4.61 -0.11
C THR A 338 24.57 -3.62 -0.60
N THR A 339 25.86 -3.91 -0.40
CA THR A 339 27.00 -3.07 -0.81
C THR A 339 27.36 -3.24 -2.28
N GLU A 340 26.97 -4.35 -2.92
CA GLU A 340 27.28 -4.68 -4.32
C GLU A 340 26.00 -4.96 -5.10
N ALA A 341 24.94 -4.20 -4.77
CA ALA A 341 23.66 -4.33 -5.47
C ALA A 341 23.84 -3.98 -6.96
N PRO A 342 23.41 -4.86 -7.90
CA PRO A 342 23.40 -4.56 -9.33
C PRO A 342 22.64 -3.26 -9.63
N GLU A 343 23.08 -2.50 -10.63
CA GLU A 343 22.55 -1.15 -10.92
C GLU A 343 21.02 -1.12 -11.06
N GLN A 344 20.45 -2.14 -11.70
CA GLN A 344 19.00 -2.29 -11.88
C GLN A 344 18.20 -2.44 -10.57
N PHE A 345 18.85 -2.85 -9.48
CA PHE A 345 18.20 -3.11 -8.18
C PHE A 345 18.44 -2.00 -7.16
N ILE A 346 19.30 -1.01 -7.43
CA ILE A 346 19.68 0.04 -6.47
C ILE A 346 18.44 0.76 -5.89
N SER A 347 17.49 1.14 -6.75
CA SER A 347 16.27 1.84 -6.31
C SER A 347 15.42 0.96 -5.37
N GLN A 348 15.25 -0.32 -5.70
CA GLN A 348 14.46 -1.26 -4.89
C GLN A 348 15.17 -1.59 -3.56
N VAL A 349 16.50 -1.76 -3.56
CA VAL A 349 17.30 -1.94 -2.35
C VAL A 349 17.22 -0.72 -1.44
N THR A 350 17.19 0.49 -2.01
CA THR A 350 17.03 1.74 -1.24
C THR A 350 15.66 1.77 -0.55
N ILE A 351 14.59 1.39 -1.26
CA ILE A 351 13.24 1.26 -0.69
C ILE A 351 13.19 0.17 0.38
N LEU A 352 13.87 -0.97 0.18
CA LEU A 352 13.94 -2.05 1.17
C LEU A 352 14.62 -1.58 2.47
N LYS A 353 15.78 -0.91 2.37
CA LYS A 353 16.47 -0.30 3.51
C LYS A 353 15.56 0.72 4.21
N TYR A 354 14.81 1.48 3.42
CA TYR A 354 13.85 2.45 3.93
C TYR A 354 12.76 1.82 4.80
N PHE A 355 12.10 0.76 4.32
CA PHE A 355 11.13 0.00 5.13
C PHE A 355 11.77 -0.61 6.39
N SER A 356 12.96 -1.21 6.26
CA SER A 356 13.68 -1.80 7.40
C SER A 356 13.90 -0.77 8.50
N HIS A 357 14.42 0.39 8.14
CA HIS A 357 14.74 1.43 9.11
C HIS A 357 13.48 2.04 9.73
N TYR A 358 12.43 2.23 8.94
CA TYR A 358 11.16 2.73 9.45
C TYR A 358 10.56 1.81 10.52
N MET A 359 10.50 0.50 10.26
CA MET A 359 9.94 -0.47 11.19
C MET A 359 10.76 -0.61 12.48
N GLU A 360 12.08 -0.44 12.39
CA GLU A 360 12.97 -0.43 13.54
C GLU A 360 12.72 0.77 14.46
N GLU A 361 12.62 1.98 13.90
CA GLU A 361 12.49 3.21 14.69
C GLU A 361 11.06 3.49 15.19
N ASN A 362 10.02 3.08 14.45
CA ASN A 362 8.66 3.61 14.66
C ASN A 362 7.64 2.56 15.10
N LEU A 363 7.95 1.27 15.04
CA LEU A 363 7.00 0.20 15.33
C LEU A 363 7.50 -0.73 16.43
N MET A 364 6.56 -1.19 17.26
CA MET A 364 6.77 -2.24 18.27
C MET A 364 6.34 -3.61 17.74
N ASP A 365 6.89 -4.68 18.30
CA ASP A 365 6.52 -6.05 17.92
C ASP A 365 5.06 -6.37 18.30
N GLY A 366 4.39 -7.11 17.43
CA GLY A 366 2.95 -7.39 17.53
C GLY A 366 2.52 -8.45 18.55
N GLY A 367 3.43 -9.04 19.33
CA GLY A 367 3.19 -10.25 20.11
C GLY A 367 4.47 -10.74 20.81
N ASP A 368 4.33 -11.73 21.70
CA ASP A 368 5.39 -12.24 22.58
C ASP A 368 6.02 -13.57 22.15
N LEU A 369 5.63 -14.11 20.98
CA LEU A 369 6.22 -15.32 20.42
C LEU A 369 7.74 -15.20 20.25
N PRO A 370 8.53 -16.22 20.66
CA PRO A 370 9.98 -16.16 20.60
C PRO A 370 10.51 -16.11 19.16
N SER A 371 11.61 -15.38 18.98
CA SER A 371 12.33 -15.30 17.70
C SER A 371 12.86 -16.67 17.28
N VAL A 372 12.71 -17.00 16.00
CA VAL A 372 13.25 -18.24 15.42
C VAL A 372 14.73 -18.04 15.11
N THR A 373 15.59 -18.90 15.64
CA THR A 373 17.05 -18.87 15.39
C THR A 373 17.51 -19.89 14.36
N ASP A 374 16.61 -20.73 13.85
CA ASP A 374 16.96 -21.82 12.94
C ASP A 374 17.16 -21.33 11.50
N VAL A 375 18.43 -21.22 11.12
CA VAL A 375 18.90 -20.78 9.81
C VAL A 375 18.49 -21.77 8.70
N CYS A 376 18.15 -23.02 9.03
CA CYS A 376 17.95 -24.11 8.08
C CYS A 376 16.52 -24.20 7.48
N ARG A 377 15.57 -23.40 7.98
CA ARG A 377 14.21 -23.33 7.40
C ARG A 377 14.18 -22.59 6.07
N GLN A 378 13.29 -23.03 5.18
CA GLN A 378 12.97 -22.32 3.95
C GLN A 378 12.55 -20.88 4.27
N ARG A 379 13.15 -19.92 3.56
CA ARG A 379 12.92 -18.50 3.81
C ARG A 379 11.52 -18.10 3.39
N LEU A 380 10.83 -17.36 4.25
CA LEU A 380 9.49 -16.89 3.98
C LEU A 380 9.51 -15.61 3.15
N TYR A 381 8.66 -15.59 2.13
CA TYR A 381 8.32 -14.39 1.39
C TYR A 381 6.81 -14.28 1.21
N LEU A 382 6.32 -13.04 1.22
CA LEU A 382 4.92 -12.73 1.11
C LEU A 382 4.45 -12.98 -0.32
N LEU A 383 3.53 -13.91 -0.49
CA LEU A 383 2.85 -14.17 -1.75
C LEU A 383 1.80 -13.09 -2.02
N GLN A 384 0.98 -12.81 -1.01
CA GLN A 384 -0.15 -11.92 -1.17
C GLN A 384 -0.56 -11.31 0.17
N TRP A 385 -1.09 -10.09 0.11
CA TRP A 385 -1.82 -9.50 1.22
C TRP A 385 -3.16 -8.94 0.74
N LEU A 386 -4.10 -8.88 1.67
CA LEU A 386 -5.48 -8.46 1.45
C LEU A 386 -5.88 -7.55 2.61
N LYS A 387 -6.54 -6.43 2.33
CA LYS A 387 -6.99 -5.50 3.36
C LYS A 387 -8.49 -5.27 3.28
N SER A 388 -9.16 -5.37 4.42
CA SER A 388 -10.53 -4.89 4.63
C SER A 388 -10.55 -3.64 5.51
N ASP A 389 -11.74 -3.19 5.89
CA ASP A 389 -11.96 -2.18 6.93
C ASP A 389 -11.68 -2.70 8.34
N LYS A 390 -11.69 -4.02 8.58
CA LYS A 390 -11.53 -4.63 9.91
C LYS A 390 -10.17 -5.31 10.12
N ALA A 391 -9.55 -5.83 9.07
CA ALA A 391 -8.33 -6.60 9.21
C ALA A 391 -7.39 -6.53 8.00
N LEU A 392 -6.14 -6.93 8.24
CA LEU A 392 -5.11 -7.19 7.26
C LEU A 392 -4.85 -8.70 7.25
N LEU A 393 -4.79 -9.27 6.05
CA LEU A 393 -4.46 -10.66 5.80
C LEU A 393 -3.16 -10.75 5.01
N MET A 394 -2.27 -11.67 5.40
CA MET A 394 -0.98 -11.93 4.77
C MET A 394 -0.80 -13.43 4.56
N LEU A 395 -0.41 -13.83 3.35
CA LEU A 395 -0.18 -15.22 2.96
C LEU A 395 1.26 -15.40 2.43
N PHE A 396 1.95 -16.43 2.92
CA PHE A 396 3.34 -16.72 2.63
C PHE A 396 3.51 -17.98 1.77
N ASN A 397 4.71 -18.12 1.19
CA ASN A 397 5.06 -19.18 0.24
C ASN A 397 5.06 -20.60 0.81
N ASP A 398 5.17 -20.75 2.13
CA ASP A 398 5.09 -22.03 2.84
C ASP A 398 3.65 -22.38 3.26
N GLY A 399 2.68 -21.51 2.96
CA GLY A 399 1.30 -21.62 3.42
C GLY A 399 1.04 -21.06 4.82
N THR A 400 2.04 -20.46 5.47
CA THR A 400 1.80 -19.65 6.66
C THR A 400 0.88 -18.50 6.30
N PHE A 401 -0.13 -18.28 7.14
CA PHE A 401 -1.16 -17.30 6.93
C PHE A 401 -1.44 -16.54 8.22
N GLN A 402 -1.55 -15.22 8.12
CA GLN A 402 -1.73 -14.35 9.27
C GLN A 402 -2.79 -13.30 9.02
N VAL A 403 -3.68 -13.10 10.00
CA VAL A 403 -4.70 -12.04 10.01
C VAL A 403 -4.50 -11.15 11.23
N ASN A 404 -4.40 -9.85 11.01
CA ASN A 404 -4.27 -8.83 12.05
C ASN A 404 -5.51 -7.94 12.06
N PHE A 405 -6.22 -7.89 13.19
CA PHE A 405 -7.42 -7.05 13.35
C PHE A 405 -7.04 -5.65 13.84
N TYR A 406 -7.62 -4.61 13.25
CA TYR A 406 -7.19 -3.23 13.52
C TYR A 406 -7.70 -2.69 14.85
N HIS A 407 -8.93 -3.04 15.22
CA HIS A 407 -9.64 -2.41 16.35
C HIS A 407 -9.04 -2.78 17.71
N ASP A 408 -8.74 -4.06 17.90
CA ASP A 408 -8.32 -4.65 19.18
C ASP A 408 -6.89 -5.19 19.15
N HIS A 409 -6.20 -5.04 18.01
CA HIS A 409 -4.84 -5.52 17.78
C HIS A 409 -4.65 -7.04 17.93
N THR A 410 -5.74 -7.82 17.96
CA THR A 410 -5.69 -9.29 18.00
C THR A 410 -5.19 -9.86 16.68
N LYS A 411 -4.63 -11.07 16.73
CA LYS A 411 -4.07 -11.75 15.55
C LYS A 411 -4.39 -13.22 15.56
N ILE A 412 -4.60 -13.77 14.36
CA ILE A 412 -4.63 -15.21 14.11
C ILE A 412 -3.48 -15.54 13.18
N ILE A 413 -2.70 -16.56 13.52
CA ILE A 413 -1.66 -17.11 12.66
C ILE A 413 -1.91 -18.60 12.51
N ILE A 414 -1.95 -19.09 11.27
CA ILE A 414 -2.01 -20.51 10.95
C ILE A 414 -0.70 -20.87 10.25
N ALA A 415 -0.01 -21.87 10.78
CA ALA A 415 1.23 -22.38 10.22
C ALA A 415 1.21 -23.91 10.19
N ASN A 416 1.88 -24.51 9.21
CA ASN A 416 2.12 -25.95 9.18
C ASN A 416 3.52 -26.21 9.74
N GLN A 417 3.60 -27.05 10.78
CA GLN A 417 4.85 -27.46 11.39
C GLN A 417 4.82 -28.97 11.61
N SER A 418 5.80 -29.67 11.05
CA SER A 418 5.95 -31.13 11.21
C SER A 418 4.68 -31.92 10.83
N ASP A 419 4.07 -31.56 9.70
CA ASP A 419 2.82 -32.12 9.17
C ASP A 419 1.56 -31.89 10.05
N GLU A 420 1.65 -30.99 11.03
CA GLU A 420 0.52 -30.55 11.83
C GLU A 420 0.22 -29.06 11.61
N TYR A 421 -1.08 -28.73 11.48
CA TYR A 421 -1.53 -27.35 11.46
C TYR A 421 -1.68 -26.81 12.87
N LEU A 422 -1.01 -25.69 13.12
CA LEU A 422 -1.08 -24.94 14.37
C LEU A 422 -1.86 -23.64 14.12
N LEU A 423 -2.65 -23.24 15.10
CA LEU A 423 -3.28 -21.93 15.17
C LEU A 423 -2.78 -21.21 16.41
N THR A 424 -2.17 -20.05 16.22
CA THR A 424 -1.82 -19.15 17.31
C THR A 424 -2.76 -17.96 17.31
N TYR A 425 -3.35 -17.70 18.47
CA TYR A 425 -4.13 -16.51 18.75
C TYR A 425 -3.30 -15.57 19.61
N ILE A 426 -3.14 -14.32 19.17
CA ILE A 426 -2.54 -13.25 19.96
C ILE A 426 -3.67 -12.34 20.40
N ASN A 427 -3.87 -12.23 21.71
CA ASN A 427 -4.97 -11.47 22.31
C ASN A 427 -4.65 -9.95 22.38
N GLU A 428 -5.57 -9.18 22.97
CA GLU A 428 -5.46 -7.71 23.12
C GLU A 428 -4.25 -7.30 23.97
N ASP A 429 -3.87 -8.16 24.93
CA ASP A 429 -2.69 -7.98 25.80
C ASP A 429 -1.37 -8.41 25.13
N ARG A 430 -1.42 -8.81 23.85
CA ARG A 430 -0.29 -9.33 23.05
C ARG A 430 0.29 -10.66 23.54
N MET A 431 -0.45 -11.38 24.37
CA MET A 431 -0.12 -12.73 24.79
C MET A 431 -0.52 -13.72 23.70
N SER A 432 0.41 -14.56 23.29
CA SER A 432 0.16 -15.64 22.35
C SER A 432 -0.32 -16.91 23.06
N THR A 433 -1.22 -17.64 22.42
CA THR A 433 -1.61 -18.99 22.83
C THR A 433 -1.73 -19.85 21.57
N THR A 434 -1.06 -21.00 21.57
CA THR A 434 -0.94 -21.84 20.36
C THR A 434 -1.60 -23.19 20.56
N PHE A 435 -2.48 -23.55 19.62
CA PHE A 435 -3.25 -24.79 19.60
C PHE A 435 -2.93 -25.61 18.36
N ARG A 436 -3.01 -26.93 18.46
CA ARG A 436 -3.23 -27.74 17.26
C ARG A 436 -4.62 -27.50 16.72
N LEU A 437 -4.75 -27.42 15.40
CA LEU A 437 -6.07 -27.32 14.78
C LEU A 437 -6.92 -28.57 15.07
N SER A 438 -6.30 -29.74 15.24
CA SER A 438 -6.97 -30.97 15.68
C SER A 438 -7.55 -30.86 17.10
N THR A 439 -6.92 -30.10 17.99
CA THR A 439 -7.43 -29.85 19.34
C THR A 439 -8.65 -28.94 19.31
N LEU A 440 -8.63 -27.88 18.49
CA LEU A 440 -9.78 -27.01 18.26
C LEU A 440 -10.95 -27.78 17.63
N LEU A 441 -10.66 -28.68 16.70
CA LEU A 441 -11.64 -29.57 16.09
C LEU A 441 -12.35 -30.47 17.12
N LEU A 442 -11.62 -30.97 18.13
CA LEU A 442 -12.19 -31.86 19.16
C LEU A 442 -12.86 -31.11 20.32
N SER A 443 -12.30 -29.99 20.74
CA SER A 443 -12.66 -29.30 21.99
C SER A 443 -13.45 -28.01 21.80
N GLY A 444 -13.52 -27.52 20.56
CA GLY A 444 -14.05 -26.19 20.27
C GLY A 444 -13.08 -25.09 20.68
N GLY A 445 -13.54 -23.86 20.62
CA GLY A 445 -12.82 -22.68 21.09
C GLY A 445 -13.82 -21.58 21.42
N SER A 446 -13.36 -20.52 22.09
CA SER A 446 -14.23 -19.41 22.46
C SER A 446 -14.95 -18.82 21.24
N ASN A 447 -16.17 -18.31 21.45
CA ASN A 447 -16.95 -17.64 20.40
C ASN A 447 -16.15 -16.50 19.73
N ASP A 448 -15.32 -15.80 20.51
CA ASP A 448 -14.45 -14.72 20.03
C ASP A 448 -13.41 -15.21 19.01
N LEU A 449 -12.75 -16.33 19.30
CA LEU A 449 -11.79 -16.97 18.42
C LEU A 449 -12.47 -17.53 17.17
N LYS A 450 -13.60 -18.22 17.34
CA LYS A 450 -14.41 -18.79 16.25
C LYS A 450 -14.85 -17.70 15.26
N ASN A 451 -15.38 -16.57 15.74
CA ASN A 451 -15.79 -15.45 14.90
C ASN A 451 -14.60 -14.86 14.09
N ARG A 452 -13.40 -14.79 14.66
CA ARG A 452 -12.21 -14.31 13.94
C ARG A 452 -11.71 -15.33 12.93
N MET A 453 -11.78 -16.62 13.24
CA MET A 453 -11.48 -17.70 12.29
C MET A 453 -12.45 -17.67 11.10
N GLU A 454 -13.74 -17.47 11.34
CA GLU A 454 -14.75 -17.29 10.28
C GLU A 454 -14.46 -16.05 9.43
N TYR A 455 -14.10 -14.92 10.06
CA TYR A 455 -13.71 -13.72 9.32
C TYR A 455 -12.47 -13.95 8.46
N ALA A 456 -11.45 -14.60 9.00
CA ALA A 456 -10.23 -14.96 8.29
C ALA A 456 -10.50 -15.89 7.10
N LEU A 457 -11.38 -16.89 7.26
CA LEU A 457 -11.82 -17.76 6.17
C LEU A 457 -12.55 -16.95 5.08
N ASN A 458 -13.46 -16.06 5.46
CA ASN A 458 -14.19 -15.23 4.50
C ASN A 458 -13.24 -14.33 3.69
N MET A 459 -12.22 -13.74 4.33
CA MET A 459 -11.19 -12.98 3.60
C MET A 459 -10.39 -13.87 2.63
N LEU A 460 -10.07 -15.11 3.01
CA LEU A 460 -9.39 -16.08 2.13
C LEU A 460 -10.23 -16.49 0.91
N LEU A 461 -11.54 -16.69 1.10
CA LEU A 461 -12.46 -17.13 0.06
C LEU A 461 -12.82 -16.02 -0.93
N GLN A 462 -12.94 -14.79 -0.46
CA GLN A 462 -13.14 -13.62 -1.33
C GLN A 462 -11.94 -13.33 -2.24
N ARG A 463 -10.80 -14.02 -2.05
CA ARG A 463 -9.69 -14.03 -3.02
C ARG A 463 -10.10 -14.70 -4.35
N CYS A 464 -10.98 -15.69 -4.30
CA CYS A 464 -11.29 -16.56 -5.43
C CYS A 464 -12.43 -16.02 -6.32
N ASN A 465 -13.06 -14.92 -5.93
CA ASN A 465 -14.13 -14.24 -6.68
C ASN A 465 -13.60 -12.90 -7.19
#